data_AF-A0A6I9L8A3-F1
#
_entry.id   AF-A0A6I9L8A3-F1
#
_cell.length_a   1.000
_cell.length_b   1.000
_cell.length_c   1.000
_cell.angle_alpha   90.00
_cell.angle_beta   90.00
_cell.angle_gamma   90.00
#
_symmetry.space_group_name_H-M   'P 1'
#
loop_
_entity.id
_entity.type
_entity.pdbx_description
1 polymer ?
#
loop_
_entity_poly.entity_id
_entity_poly.type
_entity_poly.pdbx_seq_one_letter_code
_entity_poly.pdbx_strand_id
1 'polypeptide(L)'
;MSHQPLSCLTEKGDSPCETPGNGPPNMVHPSLDTFTPEELLQQMKELLVENHQLKEAMKLNNQAMKGRFEELSAWTEKQKEERQLFETQSKEAKERLMALSHENEKLKEELGKLREKSEKPFEGSISDSRLPRADLEQEVEQLKTQVMRLQAEKADLLGIVSELQLKLNSSGSSEDSFVEIRMAEGEAEGAEKEMKNNSLKPTRTDAINMTKSIEDARTYVEFEELTVSQLLLCLREGNQKVERLEMALREAKERIAGFEKKANDHSDIETQTEGRREEENEEDKDPESVGSEVETLNVQVTSLFKELQEAHTKLSEAELMKKRLQEKCQALERKNSATPSELNEKQELVYSNKKLELQVESMRSEIKMEQAKTEDEKSRLATLQSTHNKLLQEHNNALKTIEELTKKQAEKVDKTLLQELHEKLELAERALASKQLQMDEMKQTIAKQEEDLETMAVLRAQMEVYCSDFHAERAAREKIHEEKEQLALQLAILLKESNDFEDGGSRQSLMEMQSRHGARTSDSDQQAYLLQRGAEDMSWGQQQPRSIPIHSCPKCGEVLPDMDTLQIHVMDCII
;
A
#
# COMPACT_ATOMS: atom_id res chain seq x y z
N MET A 1 28.69 -39.18 -33.45
CA MET A 1 28.29 -40.22 -32.49
C MET A 1 26.85 -39.91 -32.08
N SER A 2 25.88 -40.13 -32.98
CA SER A 2 25.00 -41.30 -33.00
C SER A 2 24.27 -41.50 -31.67
N HIS A 3 22.95 -41.29 -31.63
CA HIS A 3 21.95 -42.37 -31.60
C HIS A 3 20.52 -41.81 -31.63
N GLN A 4 19.69 -42.47 -32.46
CA GLN A 4 18.26 -42.29 -32.68
C GLN A 4 17.39 -42.71 -31.47
N PRO A 5 16.08 -42.40 -31.48
CA PRO A 5 15.16 -42.58 -30.35
C PRO A 5 14.56 -43.98 -30.31
N LEU A 6 14.25 -44.46 -29.10
CA LEU A 6 13.52 -45.70 -28.86
C LEU A 6 12.07 -45.41 -28.48
N SER A 7 11.20 -45.62 -29.45
CA SER A 7 9.80 -45.95 -29.31
C SER A 7 9.62 -47.31 -28.61
N CYS A 8 8.74 -47.38 -27.61
CA CYS A 8 8.13 -48.64 -27.17
C CYS A 8 6.61 -48.48 -27.14
N LEU A 9 5.98 -49.13 -28.12
CA LEU A 9 4.57 -49.52 -28.15
C LEU A 9 4.46 -50.92 -27.59
N THR A 10 3.49 -51.13 -26.69
CA THR A 10 2.71 -52.36 -26.45
C THR A 10 1.66 -51.99 -25.39
N GLU A 11 0.43 -52.48 -25.37
CA GLU A 11 -0.44 -53.21 -26.29
C GLU A 11 -1.84 -53.13 -25.65
N LYS A 12 -2.86 -53.48 -26.41
CA LYS A 12 -4.29 -53.34 -26.11
C LYS A 12 -4.73 -53.84 -24.71
N GLY A 13 -5.53 -53.02 -24.04
CA GLY A 13 -6.47 -53.42 -23.01
C GLY A 13 -7.82 -52.77 -23.31
N ASP A 14 -8.85 -53.61 -23.40
CA ASP A 14 -10.21 -53.28 -23.80
C ASP A 14 -10.88 -52.23 -22.88
N SER A 15 -11.60 -51.28 -23.51
CA SER A 15 -12.83 -50.53 -23.12
C SER A 15 -13.22 -50.28 -21.64
N PRO A 16 -13.96 -49.18 -21.30
CA PRO A 16 -14.66 -48.27 -22.20
C PRO A 16 -14.34 -46.78 -22.01
N CYS A 17 -14.61 -46.06 -23.10
CA CYS A 17 -14.57 -44.62 -23.26
C CYS A 17 -15.53 -43.92 -22.28
N GLU A 18 -15.03 -43.24 -21.25
CA GLU A 18 -15.80 -42.24 -20.53
C GLU A 18 -15.80 -40.94 -21.32
N THR A 19 -16.84 -40.81 -22.15
CA THR A 19 -17.23 -39.53 -22.73
C THR A 19 -17.93 -38.73 -21.63
N PRO A 20 -17.57 -37.47 -21.33
CA PRO A 20 -18.42 -36.64 -20.49
C PRO A 20 -19.64 -36.25 -21.33
N GLY A 21 -20.66 -37.09 -21.22
CA GLY A 21 -21.98 -36.86 -21.79
C GLY A 21 -22.61 -35.65 -21.13
N ASN A 22 -22.55 -34.51 -21.82
CA ASN A 22 -23.49 -33.41 -21.65
C ASN A 22 -24.34 -33.32 -22.92
N GLY A 23 -25.22 -34.31 -23.07
CA GLY A 23 -26.34 -34.29 -24.01
C GLY A 23 -27.58 -34.77 -23.26
N PRO A 24 -28.73 -34.09 -23.38
CA PRO A 24 -29.94 -34.47 -22.67
C PRO A 24 -30.43 -35.87 -23.13
N PRO A 25 -31.01 -36.67 -22.23
CA PRO A 25 -31.44 -38.02 -22.55
C PRO A 25 -32.75 -38.02 -23.35
N ASN A 26 -32.79 -38.85 -24.41
CA ASN A 26 -33.98 -39.30 -25.13
C ASN A 26 -34.97 -38.22 -25.60
N MET A 27 -34.70 -37.67 -26.78
CA MET A 27 -35.78 -37.31 -27.70
C MET A 27 -35.98 -38.49 -28.64
N VAL A 28 -37.17 -39.09 -28.59
CA VAL A 28 -37.61 -40.02 -29.63
C VAL A 28 -37.48 -39.28 -30.97
N HIS A 29 -36.56 -39.73 -31.82
CA HIS A 29 -36.42 -39.17 -33.16
C HIS A 29 -37.78 -39.34 -33.89
N PRO A 30 -38.41 -38.25 -34.36
CA PRO A 30 -39.64 -38.37 -35.13
C PRO A 30 -39.35 -39.19 -36.38
N SER A 31 -40.12 -40.25 -36.62
CA SER A 31 -40.04 -41.02 -37.86
C SER A 31 -40.33 -40.10 -39.04
N LEU A 32 -39.44 -40.15 -40.04
CA LEU A 32 -39.50 -39.37 -41.30
C LEU A 32 -40.84 -39.51 -42.05
N ASP A 33 -41.64 -40.52 -41.73
CA ASP A 33 -42.95 -40.80 -42.33
C ASP A 33 -44.09 -39.85 -41.87
N THR A 34 -43.83 -38.90 -40.97
CA THR A 34 -44.88 -38.04 -40.35
C THR A 34 -44.95 -36.62 -40.91
N PHE A 35 -43.96 -36.18 -41.71
CA PHE A 35 -43.89 -34.81 -42.21
C PHE A 35 -44.43 -34.72 -43.63
N THR A 36 -45.25 -33.70 -43.91
CA THR A 36 -45.56 -33.35 -45.29
C THR A 36 -44.31 -32.82 -46.00
N PRO A 37 -44.19 -32.97 -47.34
CA PRO A 37 -43.02 -32.49 -48.08
C PRO A 37 -42.71 -31.00 -47.86
N GLU A 38 -43.74 -30.16 -47.72
CA GLU A 38 -43.57 -28.73 -47.39
C GLU A 38 -42.99 -28.49 -45.99
N GLU A 39 -43.44 -29.23 -44.96
CA GLU A 39 -42.94 -29.07 -43.59
C GLU A 39 -41.48 -29.52 -43.48
N LEU A 40 -41.10 -30.60 -44.17
CA LEU A 40 -39.71 -31.04 -44.25
C LEU A 40 -38.82 -29.99 -44.94
N LEU A 41 -39.32 -29.33 -45.99
CA LEU A 41 -38.60 -28.25 -46.66
C LEU A 41 -38.43 -27.01 -45.77
N GLN A 42 -39.44 -26.67 -44.97
CA GLN A 42 -39.36 -25.55 -44.04
C GLN A 42 -38.37 -25.84 -42.91
N GLN A 43 -38.43 -27.04 -42.33
CA GLN A 43 -37.47 -27.50 -41.32
C GLN A 43 -36.04 -27.54 -41.89
N MET A 44 -35.86 -27.96 -43.14
CA MET A 44 -34.55 -27.95 -43.80
C MET A 44 -34.01 -26.52 -43.98
N LYS A 45 -34.87 -25.53 -44.29
CA LYS A 45 -34.46 -24.12 -44.37
C LYS A 45 -34.04 -23.56 -43.01
N GLU A 46 -34.81 -23.86 -41.96
CA GLU A 46 -34.49 -23.46 -40.59
C GLU A 46 -33.16 -24.06 -40.14
N LEU A 47 -32.95 -25.36 -40.35
CA LEU A 47 -31.67 -26.03 -40.07
C LEU A 47 -30.51 -25.43 -40.87
N LEU A 48 -30.71 -25.00 -42.12
CA LEU A 48 -29.67 -24.32 -42.90
C LEU A 48 -29.31 -22.96 -42.32
N VAL A 49 -30.30 -22.19 -41.85
CA VAL A 49 -30.09 -20.89 -41.20
C VAL A 49 -29.38 -21.07 -39.86
N GLU A 50 -29.84 -22.00 -39.03
CA GLU A 50 -29.19 -22.34 -37.76
C GLU A 50 -27.75 -22.83 -37.97
N ASN A 51 -27.53 -23.69 -38.97
CA ASN A 51 -26.18 -24.17 -39.30
C ASN A 51 -25.27 -23.02 -39.75
N HIS A 52 -25.79 -22.04 -40.50
CA HIS A 52 -25.04 -20.86 -40.89
C HIS A 52 -24.72 -19.97 -39.69
N GLN A 53 -25.70 -19.70 -38.82
CA GLN A 53 -25.49 -18.92 -37.60
C GLN A 53 -24.47 -19.59 -36.66
N LEU A 54 -24.54 -20.91 -36.50
CA LEU A 54 -23.57 -21.69 -35.73
C LEU A 54 -22.16 -21.60 -36.32
N LYS A 55 -22.02 -21.66 -37.65
CA LYS A 55 -20.72 -21.47 -38.32
C LYS A 55 -20.14 -20.08 -38.07
N GLU A 56 -20.94 -19.03 -38.18
CA GLU A 56 -20.47 -17.67 -37.92
C GLU A 56 -20.15 -17.46 -36.43
N ALA A 57 -20.97 -17.99 -35.51
CA ALA A 57 -20.68 -17.95 -34.08
C ALA A 57 -19.39 -18.69 -33.73
N MET A 58 -19.16 -19.87 -34.32
CA MET A 58 -17.93 -20.64 -34.14
C MET A 58 -16.72 -19.91 -34.71
N LYS A 59 -16.86 -19.23 -35.86
CA LYS A 59 -15.80 -18.42 -36.46
C LYS A 59 -15.44 -17.23 -35.58
N LEU A 60 -16.43 -16.50 -35.06
CA LEU A 60 -16.21 -15.40 -34.12
C LEU A 60 -15.56 -15.87 -32.82
N ASN A 61 -16.00 -17.01 -32.29
CA ASN A 61 -15.39 -17.61 -31.10
C ASN A 61 -13.93 -18.01 -31.35
N ASN A 62 -13.64 -18.68 -32.47
CA ASN A 62 -12.28 -19.04 -32.85
C ASN A 62 -11.37 -17.81 -33.00
N GLN A 63 -11.90 -16.72 -33.57
CA GLN A 63 -11.16 -15.47 -33.70
C GLN A 63 -10.89 -14.82 -32.33
N ALA A 64 -11.88 -14.80 -31.44
CA ALA A 64 -11.72 -14.31 -30.08
C ALA A 64 -10.71 -15.16 -29.27
N MET A 65 -10.76 -16.48 -29.42
CA MET A 65 -9.80 -17.40 -28.80
C MET A 65 -8.40 -17.16 -29.34
N LYS A 66 -8.25 -16.98 -30.66
CA LYS A 66 -6.96 -16.65 -31.26
C LYS A 66 -6.39 -15.34 -30.70
N GLY A 67 -7.20 -14.29 -30.59
CA GLY A 67 -6.79 -13.02 -29.97
C GLY A 67 -6.33 -13.20 -28.52
N ARG A 68 -7.09 -13.95 -27.72
CA ARG A 68 -6.69 -14.28 -26.33
C ARG A 68 -5.40 -15.09 -26.25
N PHE A 69 -5.19 -16.04 -27.17
CA PHE A 69 -3.93 -16.79 -27.24
C PHE A 69 -2.74 -15.90 -27.61
N GLU A 70 -2.92 -14.96 -28.54
CA GLU A 70 -1.90 -13.98 -28.92
C GLU A 70 -1.56 -13.05 -27.75
N GLU A 71 -2.56 -12.54 -27.02
CA GLU A 71 -2.37 -11.73 -25.81
C GLU A 71 -1.64 -12.50 -24.71
N LEU A 72 -2.06 -13.74 -24.43
CA LEU A 72 -1.38 -14.61 -23.46
C LEU A 72 0.06 -14.88 -23.86
N SER A 73 0.31 -15.14 -25.16
CA SER A 73 1.67 -15.38 -25.67
C SER A 73 2.56 -14.14 -25.50
N ALA A 74 2.04 -12.96 -25.87
CA ALA A 74 2.74 -11.69 -25.69
C ALA A 74 3.02 -11.40 -24.21
N TRP A 75 2.03 -11.65 -23.33
CA TRP A 75 2.21 -11.51 -21.89
C TRP A 75 3.28 -12.46 -21.35
N THR A 76 3.28 -13.73 -21.78
CA THR A 76 4.32 -14.69 -21.35
C THR A 76 5.72 -14.31 -21.81
N GLU A 77 5.87 -13.77 -23.03
CA GLU A 77 7.19 -13.32 -23.50
C GLU A 77 7.64 -12.06 -22.74
N LYS A 78 6.74 -11.11 -22.48
CA LYS A 78 7.04 -9.94 -21.63
C LYS A 78 7.49 -10.36 -20.23
N GLN A 79 6.83 -11.33 -19.62
CA GLN A 79 7.22 -11.86 -18.31
C GLN A 79 8.61 -12.52 -18.33
N LYS A 80 8.98 -13.15 -19.45
CA LYS A 80 10.30 -13.73 -19.65
C LYS A 80 11.38 -12.66 -19.84
N GLU A 81 11.10 -11.62 -20.62
CA GLU A 81 11.99 -10.46 -20.79
C GLU A 81 12.23 -9.74 -19.46
N GLU A 82 11.18 -9.46 -18.69
CA GLU A 82 11.28 -8.84 -17.36
C GLU A 82 12.16 -9.68 -16.42
N ARG A 83 11.98 -11.01 -16.41
CA ARG A 83 12.83 -11.91 -15.62
C ARG A 83 14.30 -11.85 -16.04
N GLN A 84 14.57 -11.81 -17.34
CA GLN A 84 15.94 -11.71 -17.86
C GLN A 84 16.60 -10.36 -17.51
N LEU A 85 15.82 -9.27 -17.51
CA LEU A 85 16.29 -7.97 -17.07
C LEU A 85 16.69 -7.99 -15.59
N PHE A 86 15.84 -8.54 -14.72
CA PHE A 86 16.16 -8.68 -13.30
C PHE A 86 17.37 -9.58 -13.05
N GLU A 87 17.49 -10.68 -13.80
CA GLU A 87 18.65 -11.57 -13.70
C GLU A 87 19.95 -10.85 -14.11
N THR A 88 19.91 -10.08 -15.19
CA THR A 88 21.04 -9.28 -15.67
C THR A 88 21.42 -8.21 -14.66
N GLN A 89 20.44 -7.44 -14.15
CA GLN A 89 20.68 -6.44 -13.12
C GLN A 89 21.26 -7.05 -11.84
N SER A 90 20.74 -8.21 -11.42
CA SER A 90 21.27 -8.94 -10.25
C SER A 90 22.71 -9.39 -10.48
N LYS A 91 23.03 -9.89 -11.67
CA LYS A 91 24.38 -10.29 -12.05
C LYS A 91 25.34 -9.09 -12.03
N GLU A 92 24.97 -7.98 -12.66
CA GLU A 92 25.78 -6.77 -12.63
C GLU A 92 25.97 -6.22 -11.22
N ALA A 93 24.93 -6.23 -10.39
CA ALA A 93 25.03 -5.80 -8.99
C ALA A 93 26.01 -6.68 -8.20
N LYS A 94 25.97 -8.00 -8.40
CA LYS A 94 26.93 -8.95 -7.80
C LYS A 94 28.35 -8.67 -8.29
N GLU A 95 28.55 -8.42 -9.58
CA GLU A 95 29.87 -8.08 -10.14
C GLU A 95 30.41 -6.77 -9.56
N ARG A 96 29.57 -5.73 -9.43
CA ARG A 96 29.94 -4.46 -8.77
C ARG A 96 30.31 -4.65 -7.30
N LEU A 97 29.54 -5.46 -6.55
CA LEU A 97 29.85 -5.79 -5.16
C LEU A 97 31.16 -6.56 -5.02
N MET A 98 31.42 -7.54 -5.89
CA MET A 98 32.69 -8.28 -5.92
C MET A 98 33.86 -7.35 -6.20
N ALA A 99 33.73 -6.41 -7.15
CA ALA A 99 34.75 -5.43 -7.46
C ALA A 99 35.05 -4.50 -6.27
N LEU A 100 34.01 -3.94 -5.64
CA LEU A 100 34.15 -3.10 -4.45
C LEU A 100 34.71 -3.86 -3.25
N SER A 101 34.38 -5.15 -3.10
CA SER A 101 34.95 -5.99 -2.04
C SER A 101 36.45 -6.16 -2.24
N HIS A 102 36.88 -6.41 -3.48
CA HIS A 102 38.30 -6.54 -3.80
C HIS A 102 39.06 -5.22 -3.61
N GLU A 103 38.47 -4.10 -3.99
CA GLU A 103 39.04 -2.77 -3.75
C GLU A 103 39.15 -2.47 -2.26
N ASN A 104 38.12 -2.77 -1.46
CA ASN A 104 38.16 -2.61 -0.01
C ASN A 104 39.22 -3.50 0.65
N GLU A 105 39.40 -4.73 0.18
CA GLU A 105 40.45 -5.63 0.67
C GLU A 105 41.84 -5.05 0.37
N LYS A 106 42.05 -4.54 -0.85
CA LYS A 106 43.28 -3.87 -1.24
C LYS A 106 43.56 -2.61 -0.39
N LEU A 107 42.54 -1.77 -0.17
CA LEU A 107 42.67 -0.59 0.68
C LEU A 107 42.98 -0.96 2.13
N LYS A 108 42.38 -2.04 2.66
CA LYS A 108 42.70 -2.57 3.99
C LYS A 108 44.16 -3.04 4.08
N GLU A 109 44.67 -3.73 3.06
CA GLU A 109 46.09 -4.10 3.01
C GLU A 109 47.01 -2.87 2.97
N GLU A 110 46.67 -1.86 2.18
CA GLU A 110 47.43 -0.61 2.08
C GLU A 110 47.44 0.16 3.41
N LEU A 111 46.29 0.25 4.09
CA LEU A 111 46.18 0.83 5.43
C LEU A 111 46.98 0.02 6.47
N GLY A 112 46.99 -1.31 6.37
CA GLY A 112 47.81 -2.18 7.21
C GLY A 112 49.30 -1.90 7.03
N LYS A 113 49.76 -1.78 5.77
CA LYS A 113 51.16 -1.44 5.43
C LYS A 113 51.56 -0.05 5.91
N LEU A 114 50.64 0.93 5.87
CA LEU A 114 50.89 2.28 6.40
C LEU A 114 50.94 2.31 7.93
N ARG A 115 50.08 1.54 8.60
CA ARG A 115 50.09 1.37 10.06
C ARG A 115 51.40 0.72 10.52
N GLU A 116 51.84 -0.35 9.86
CA GLU A 116 53.10 -1.04 10.16
C GLU A 116 54.33 -0.14 9.93
N LYS A 117 54.27 0.76 8.94
CA LYS A 117 55.32 1.78 8.71
C LYS A 117 55.31 2.88 9.78
N SER A 118 54.16 3.22 10.34
CA SER A 118 54.02 4.21 11.42
C SER A 118 54.43 3.68 12.80
N GLU A 119 54.51 2.36 12.99
CA GLU A 119 54.83 1.72 14.27
C GLU A 119 56.32 1.31 14.39
N LYS A 120 57.19 1.62 13.42
CA LYS A 120 58.65 1.48 13.60
C LYS A 120 59.22 2.68 14.37
N PRO A 121 59.89 2.48 15.52
CA PRO A 121 60.61 3.55 16.18
C PRO A 121 61.90 3.82 15.40
N PHE A 122 62.08 5.03 14.88
CA PHE A 122 63.39 5.47 14.39
C PHE A 122 63.83 6.73 15.12
N GLU A 123 64.99 6.58 15.74
CA GLU A 123 65.69 7.51 16.60
C GLU A 123 66.40 8.58 15.76
N GLY A 124 66.23 9.85 16.14
CA GLY A 124 67.14 10.96 15.86
C GLY A 124 67.21 11.51 14.42
N SER A 125 66.68 12.73 14.21
CA SER A 125 67.49 13.91 13.86
C SER A 125 66.60 15.14 13.63
N ILE A 126 67.05 16.25 14.21
CA ILE A 126 66.49 17.59 14.15
C ILE A 126 66.63 18.16 12.73
N SER A 127 65.57 18.79 12.19
CA SER A 127 65.59 20.12 11.54
C SER A 127 64.49 20.27 10.48
N ASP A 128 63.94 21.49 10.44
CA ASP A 128 63.04 22.12 9.46
C ASP A 128 61.55 21.76 9.45
N SER A 129 60.84 22.54 10.27
CA SER A 129 59.48 22.98 10.05
C SER A 129 59.32 23.70 8.69
N ARG A 130 58.73 23.02 7.70
CA ARG A 130 57.89 23.69 6.70
C ARG A 130 56.74 22.77 6.27
N LEU A 131 55.58 23.03 6.86
CA LEU A 131 54.28 22.44 6.54
C LEU A 131 53.97 22.53 5.04
N PRO A 132 53.40 21.49 4.40
CA PRO A 132 52.82 21.62 3.07
C PRO A 132 51.42 22.24 3.19
N ARG A 133 51.37 23.57 3.18
CA ARG A 133 50.13 24.36 2.98
C ARG A 133 49.37 23.95 1.71
N ALA A 134 50.09 23.33 0.76
CA ALA A 134 49.59 22.87 -0.52
C ALA A 134 48.60 21.69 -0.42
N ASP A 135 48.77 20.75 0.52
CA ASP A 135 47.87 19.58 0.63
C ASP A 135 46.52 19.98 1.21
N LEU A 136 46.50 20.88 2.21
CA LEU A 136 45.25 21.44 2.75
C LEU A 136 44.57 22.38 1.76
N GLU A 137 45.33 23.17 0.99
CA GLU A 137 44.77 23.99 -0.10
C GLU A 137 44.19 23.12 -1.21
N GLN A 138 44.81 21.97 -1.51
CA GLN A 138 44.32 21.00 -2.50
C GLN A 138 43.05 20.29 -2.02
N GLU A 139 42.97 19.86 -0.75
CA GLU A 139 41.75 19.28 -0.17
C GLU A 139 40.60 20.29 -0.12
N VAL A 140 40.89 21.54 0.25
CA VAL A 140 39.88 22.62 0.22
C VAL A 140 39.40 22.88 -1.21
N GLU A 141 40.28 22.85 -2.21
CA GLU A 141 39.88 23.02 -3.61
C GLU A 141 39.11 21.80 -4.15
N GLN A 142 39.42 20.59 -3.66
CA GLN A 142 38.69 19.37 -3.99
C GLN A 142 37.27 19.38 -3.38
N LEU A 143 37.14 19.84 -2.14
CA LEU A 143 35.85 20.03 -1.47
C LEU A 143 35.02 21.14 -2.14
N LYS A 144 35.63 22.26 -2.54
CA LYS A 144 34.94 23.29 -3.33
C LYS A 144 34.43 22.74 -4.66
N THR A 145 35.23 21.92 -5.34
CA THR A 145 34.83 21.28 -6.60
C THR A 145 33.67 20.29 -6.39
N GLN A 146 33.66 19.56 -5.25
CA GLN A 146 32.55 18.67 -4.90
C GLN A 146 31.27 19.45 -4.55
N VAL A 147 31.40 20.58 -3.84
CA VAL A 147 30.27 21.48 -3.55
C VAL A 147 29.69 22.09 -4.83
N MET A 148 30.53 22.52 -5.77
CA MET A 148 30.05 23.02 -7.07
C MET A 148 29.30 21.95 -7.87
N ARG A 149 29.76 20.70 -7.86
CA ARG A 149 29.04 19.59 -8.51
C ARG A 149 27.68 19.31 -7.86
N LEU A 150 27.63 19.25 -6.53
CA LEU A 150 26.38 19.07 -5.82
C LEU A 150 25.41 20.25 -6.01
N GLN A 151 25.93 21.47 -6.17
CA GLN A 151 25.11 22.64 -6.52
C GLN A 151 24.54 22.56 -7.93
N ALA A 152 25.32 22.04 -8.90
CA ALA A 152 24.83 21.81 -10.26
C ALA A 152 23.76 20.71 -10.29
N GLU A 153 23.98 19.57 -9.62
CA GLU A 153 22.99 18.50 -9.50
C GLU A 153 21.72 18.99 -8.80
N LYS A 154 21.84 19.83 -7.77
CA LYS A 154 20.68 20.48 -7.15
C LYS A 154 19.92 21.38 -8.13
N ALA A 155 20.61 22.14 -8.98
CA ALA A 155 19.98 22.98 -9.99
C ALA A 155 19.26 22.15 -11.07
N ASP A 156 19.85 21.03 -11.50
CA ASP A 156 19.24 20.10 -12.45
C ASP A 156 18.00 19.42 -11.86
N LEU A 157 18.09 18.95 -10.61
CA LEU A 157 16.95 18.38 -9.90
C LEU A 157 15.83 19.41 -9.69
N LEU A 158 16.16 20.66 -9.36
CA LEU A 158 15.16 21.74 -9.29
C LEU A 158 14.55 22.04 -10.66
N GLY A 159 15.32 21.95 -11.75
CA GLY A 159 14.82 22.04 -13.12
C GLY A 159 13.84 20.92 -13.45
N ILE A 160 14.17 19.67 -13.11
CA ILE A 160 13.29 18.50 -13.28
C ILE A 160 12.02 18.67 -12.44
N VAL A 161 12.14 19.08 -11.18
CA VAL A 161 10.98 19.33 -10.31
C VAL A 161 10.11 20.43 -10.92
N SER A 162 10.69 21.53 -11.40
CA SER A 162 9.94 22.60 -12.08
C SER A 162 9.26 22.11 -13.36
N GLU A 163 9.91 21.25 -14.15
CA GLU A 163 9.32 20.66 -15.36
C GLU A 163 8.19 19.67 -15.02
N LEU A 164 8.36 18.84 -13.98
CA LEU A 164 7.32 17.94 -13.48
C LEU A 164 6.13 18.71 -12.92
N GLN A 165 6.38 19.81 -12.23
CA GLN A 165 5.35 20.68 -11.67
C GLN A 165 4.62 21.46 -12.78
N LEU A 166 5.34 21.90 -13.82
CA LEU A 166 4.73 22.43 -15.04
C LEU A 166 3.94 21.37 -15.80
N LYS A 167 4.38 20.11 -15.86
CA LYS A 167 3.64 18.99 -16.46
C LYS A 167 2.37 18.65 -15.68
N LEU A 168 2.41 18.71 -14.35
CA LEU A 168 1.22 18.57 -13.49
C LEU A 168 0.23 19.72 -13.72
N ASN A 169 0.74 20.95 -13.82
CA ASN A 169 -0.08 22.14 -14.02
C ASN A 169 -0.62 22.26 -15.47
N SER A 170 0.10 21.73 -16.46
CA SER A 170 -0.34 21.69 -17.87
C SER A 170 -1.25 20.48 -18.17
N SER A 171 -1.16 19.41 -17.39
CA SER A 171 -2.14 18.31 -17.40
C SER A 171 -3.51 18.73 -16.83
N GLY A 172 -3.62 19.95 -16.30
CA GLY A 172 -4.89 20.56 -15.90
C GLY A 172 -5.66 21.28 -17.01
N SER A 173 -5.16 21.32 -18.26
CA SER A 173 -5.76 22.14 -19.33
C SER A 173 -5.63 21.54 -20.74
N SER A 174 -6.40 20.49 -21.04
CA SER A 174 -7.12 20.37 -22.33
C SER A 174 -8.05 19.14 -22.35
N GLU A 175 -9.34 19.42 -22.24
CA GLU A 175 -10.52 18.75 -22.82
C GLU A 175 -10.42 17.26 -23.23
N ASP A 176 -11.02 16.35 -22.43
CA ASP A 176 -12.23 15.64 -22.88
C ASP A 176 -13.06 15.08 -21.68
N SER A 177 -14.36 15.00 -21.92
CA SER A 177 -15.52 14.84 -21.04
C SER A 177 -15.56 13.60 -20.12
N PHE A 178 -15.44 13.80 -18.81
CA PHE A 178 -16.35 13.18 -17.81
C PHE A 178 -16.26 13.92 -16.46
N VAL A 179 -17.39 13.99 -15.75
CA VAL A 179 -17.57 14.74 -14.50
C VAL A 179 -16.65 14.19 -13.40
N GLU A 180 -15.67 14.99 -12.97
CA GLU A 180 -14.88 14.73 -11.77
C GLU A 180 -15.13 15.80 -10.71
N ILE A 181 -15.55 15.32 -9.54
CA ILE A 181 -15.88 16.08 -8.35
C ILE A 181 -14.56 16.61 -7.76
N ARG A 182 -14.28 17.90 -7.95
CA ARG A 182 -13.12 18.56 -7.35
C ARG A 182 -13.49 19.15 -5.99
N MET A 183 -13.00 18.51 -4.93
CA MET A 183 -12.88 19.10 -3.59
C MET A 183 -11.80 20.18 -3.64
N ALA A 184 -12.15 21.41 -3.26
CA ALA A 184 -11.23 22.53 -3.23
C ALA A 184 -10.35 22.46 -1.97
N GLU A 185 -9.16 21.88 -2.11
CA GLU A 185 -8.02 22.16 -1.23
C GLU A 185 -7.23 23.31 -1.90
N GLY A 186 -7.49 24.53 -1.43
CA GLY A 186 -6.78 25.72 -1.88
C GLY A 186 -5.52 25.92 -1.07
N GLU A 187 -4.36 25.69 -1.68
CA GLU A 187 -3.14 26.43 -1.37
C GLU A 187 -2.99 27.57 -2.39
N ALA A 188 -2.74 28.78 -1.91
CA ALA A 188 -2.14 29.85 -2.70
C ALA A 188 -1.06 30.52 -1.86
N GLU A 189 0.19 30.16 -2.14
CA GLU A 189 1.40 30.88 -1.73
C GLU A 189 1.40 32.32 -2.26
N GLY A 190 2.05 33.22 -1.51
CA GLY A 190 2.41 34.54 -2.01
C GLY A 190 3.14 35.45 -1.02
N ALA A 191 4.48 35.35 -1.06
CA ALA A 191 5.47 36.41 -0.84
C ALA A 191 6.18 36.55 0.52
N GLU A 192 7.51 36.38 0.40
CA GLU A 192 8.62 36.52 1.33
C GLU A 192 8.76 37.91 1.99
N LYS A 193 9.28 37.94 3.24
CA LYS A 193 10.46 38.76 3.61
C LYS A 193 10.99 38.48 5.03
N GLU A 194 12.30 38.65 5.13
CA GLU A 194 13.24 38.30 6.20
C GLU A 194 13.05 38.95 7.59
N MET A 195 13.56 38.19 8.59
CA MET A 195 14.32 38.56 9.79
C MET A 195 13.75 39.48 10.90
N LYS A 196 13.89 38.92 12.13
CA LYS A 196 14.22 39.50 13.45
C LYS A 196 13.10 39.88 14.45
N ASN A 197 13.13 39.10 15.54
CA ASN A 197 13.02 39.44 16.96
C ASN A 197 11.66 39.73 17.63
N ASN A 198 11.45 38.93 18.68
CA ASN A 198 10.86 39.23 19.99
C ASN A 198 9.34 39.45 20.15
N SER A 199 8.76 38.45 20.84
CA SER A 199 7.96 38.60 22.08
C SER A 199 6.49 39.05 22.01
N LEU A 200 5.72 38.37 22.88
CA LEU A 200 4.39 38.68 23.44
C LEU A 200 3.12 38.27 22.66
N LYS A 201 2.27 37.60 23.43
CA LYS A 201 0.92 37.02 23.19
C LYS A 201 -0.17 38.13 23.26
N PRO A 202 -1.48 37.82 23.20
CA PRO A 202 -2.39 37.60 22.06
C PRO A 202 -3.53 38.65 21.97
N THR A 203 -4.19 38.86 20.81
CA THR A 203 -5.57 39.43 20.76
C THR A 203 -6.32 39.07 19.48
N ARG A 204 -7.49 38.43 19.69
CA ARG A 204 -8.74 38.31 18.90
C ARG A 204 -8.82 38.94 17.50
N THR A 205 -9.21 38.11 16.53
CA THR A 205 -10.13 38.47 15.42
C THR A 205 -10.80 37.21 14.85
N ASP A 206 -11.80 36.69 15.58
CA ASP A 206 -12.85 35.83 15.04
C ASP A 206 -14.02 36.73 14.63
N ALA A 207 -14.24 36.96 13.33
CA ALA A 207 -15.48 37.59 12.86
C ALA A 207 -15.77 37.45 11.36
N ILE A 208 -14.79 37.15 10.50
CA ILE A 208 -14.96 37.31 9.03
C ILE A 208 -15.20 35.98 8.29
N ASN A 209 -14.96 34.83 8.92
CA ASN A 209 -15.10 33.52 8.26
C ASN A 209 -16.49 32.86 8.39
N MET A 210 -17.44 33.45 9.12
CA MET A 210 -18.75 32.81 9.32
C MET A 210 -19.80 33.13 8.24
N THR A 211 -19.62 34.18 7.44
CA THR A 211 -20.62 34.60 6.45
C THR A 211 -20.58 33.78 5.16
N LYS A 212 -19.39 33.38 4.68
CA LYS A 212 -19.25 32.56 3.46
C LYS A 212 -19.78 31.13 3.63
N SER A 213 -19.60 30.54 4.81
CA SER A 213 -20.10 29.19 5.11
C SER A 213 -21.63 29.09 5.22
N ILE A 214 -22.33 30.21 5.49
CA ILE A 214 -23.80 30.23 5.61
C ILE A 214 -24.46 30.39 4.23
N GLU A 215 -23.82 31.11 3.31
CA GLU A 215 -24.35 31.32 1.95
C GLU A 215 -24.25 30.05 1.12
N ASP A 216 -23.10 29.36 1.13
CA ASP A 216 -22.91 28.12 0.38
C ASP A 216 -23.86 27.00 0.86
N ALA A 217 -24.11 26.93 2.18
CA ALA A 217 -25.07 26.00 2.77
C ALA A 217 -26.54 26.35 2.43
N ARG A 218 -26.87 27.64 2.24
CA ARG A 218 -28.21 28.04 1.77
C ARG A 218 -28.45 27.66 0.32
N THR A 219 -27.49 27.89 -0.56
CA THR A 219 -27.63 27.54 -1.99
C THR A 219 -27.81 26.04 -2.23
N TYR A 220 -27.18 25.19 -1.41
CA TYR A 220 -27.33 23.73 -1.51
C TYR A 220 -28.74 23.28 -1.06
N VAL A 221 -29.23 23.81 0.06
CA VAL A 221 -30.58 23.53 0.57
C VAL A 221 -31.65 24.06 -0.37
N GLU A 222 -31.46 25.25 -0.96
CA GLU A 222 -32.39 25.83 -1.95
C GLU A 222 -32.48 24.98 -3.24
N PHE A 223 -31.38 24.35 -3.67
CA PHE A 223 -31.37 23.44 -4.82
C PHE A 223 -32.11 22.12 -4.53
N GLU A 224 -31.93 21.56 -3.33
CA GLU A 224 -32.68 20.39 -2.87
C GLU A 224 -34.18 20.72 -2.72
N GLU A 225 -34.54 21.87 -2.16
CA GLU A 225 -35.93 22.32 -2.03
C GLU A 225 -36.61 22.54 -3.40
N LEU A 226 -35.89 23.08 -4.39
CA LEU A 226 -36.39 23.21 -5.76
C LEU A 226 -36.61 21.85 -6.43
N THR A 227 -35.68 20.91 -6.24
CA THR A 227 -35.77 19.56 -6.80
C THR A 227 -36.92 18.78 -6.17
N VAL A 228 -37.10 18.88 -4.86
CA VAL A 228 -38.22 18.29 -4.13
C VAL A 228 -39.55 18.93 -4.57
N SER A 229 -39.58 20.25 -4.74
CA SER A 229 -40.77 20.97 -5.23
C SER A 229 -41.18 20.51 -6.64
N GLN A 230 -40.21 20.31 -7.53
CA GLN A 230 -40.44 19.79 -8.88
C GLN A 230 -40.99 18.35 -8.85
N LEU A 231 -40.44 17.48 -8.00
CA LEU A 231 -40.92 16.11 -7.82
C LEU A 231 -42.34 16.06 -7.25
N LEU A 232 -42.64 16.90 -6.26
CA LEU A 232 -43.98 17.00 -5.67
C LEU A 232 -45.03 17.52 -6.67
N LEU A 233 -44.64 18.41 -7.58
CA LEU A 233 -45.51 18.91 -8.63
C LEU A 233 -45.81 17.81 -9.67
N CYS A 234 -44.78 17.06 -10.10
CA CYS A 234 -44.94 15.90 -10.98
C CYS A 234 -45.82 14.81 -10.34
N LEU A 235 -45.67 14.54 -9.04
CA LEU A 235 -46.52 13.59 -8.31
C LEU A 235 -47.97 14.08 -8.20
N ARG A 236 -48.19 15.37 -7.97
CA ARG A 236 -49.54 15.97 -7.94
C ARG A 236 -50.23 15.87 -9.29
N GLU A 237 -49.52 16.18 -10.37
CA GLU A 237 -50.04 16.04 -11.73
C GLU A 237 -50.31 14.57 -12.09
N GLY A 238 -49.44 13.66 -11.64
CA GLY A 238 -49.64 12.22 -11.75
C GLY A 238 -50.92 11.76 -11.06
N ASN A 239 -51.13 12.16 -9.81
CA ASN A 239 -52.35 11.84 -9.06
C ASN A 239 -53.61 12.41 -9.72
N GLN A 240 -53.58 13.66 -10.20
CA GLN A 240 -54.71 14.26 -10.92
C GLN A 240 -55.00 13.57 -12.26
N LYS A 241 -54.00 12.97 -12.91
CA LYS A 241 -54.21 12.15 -14.12
C LYS A 241 -54.89 10.83 -13.77
N VAL A 242 -54.45 10.17 -12.69
CA VAL A 242 -55.05 8.92 -12.21
C VAL A 242 -56.51 9.14 -11.82
N GLU A 243 -56.82 10.16 -11.04
CA GLU A 243 -58.19 10.46 -10.60
C GLU A 243 -59.13 10.73 -11.78
N ARG A 244 -58.65 11.44 -12.82
CA ARG A 244 -59.42 11.65 -14.07
C ARG A 244 -59.69 10.34 -14.82
N LEU A 245 -58.69 9.45 -14.89
CA LEU A 245 -58.84 8.15 -15.54
C LEU A 245 -59.79 7.24 -14.75
N GLU A 246 -59.74 7.28 -13.41
CA GLU A 246 -60.67 6.54 -12.55
C GLU A 246 -62.11 7.01 -12.71
N MET A 247 -62.34 8.32 -12.82
CA MET A 247 -63.66 8.89 -13.09
C MET A 247 -64.18 8.48 -14.47
N ALA A 248 -63.36 8.57 -15.51
CA ALA A 248 -63.73 8.13 -16.87
C ALA A 248 -64.02 6.62 -16.93
N LEU A 249 -63.28 5.80 -16.17
CA LEU A 249 -63.53 4.37 -16.05
C LEU A 249 -64.88 4.10 -15.37
N ARG A 250 -65.21 4.86 -14.32
CA ARG A 250 -66.51 4.76 -13.62
C ARG A 250 -67.67 5.12 -14.54
N GLU A 251 -67.57 6.22 -15.29
CA GLU A 251 -68.58 6.63 -16.28
C GLU A 251 -68.75 5.63 -17.41
N ALA A 252 -67.65 5.00 -17.87
CA ALA A 252 -67.71 3.95 -18.88
C ALA A 252 -68.43 2.70 -18.34
N LYS A 253 -68.15 2.29 -17.10
CA LYS A 253 -68.84 1.17 -16.42
C LYS A 253 -70.33 1.44 -16.25
N GLU A 254 -70.72 2.65 -15.85
CA GLU A 254 -72.13 3.04 -15.72
C GLU A 254 -72.85 3.04 -17.07
N ARG A 255 -72.19 3.50 -18.14
CA ARG A 255 -72.74 3.42 -19.51
C ARG A 255 -72.97 1.98 -19.94
N ILE A 256 -72.03 1.08 -19.69
CA ILE A 256 -72.16 -0.35 -20.02
C ILE A 256 -73.33 -0.97 -19.25
N ALA A 257 -73.41 -0.74 -17.94
CA ALA A 257 -74.54 -1.22 -17.13
C ALA A 257 -75.90 -0.67 -17.61
N GLY A 258 -75.93 0.57 -18.09
CA GLY A 258 -77.12 1.17 -18.70
C GLY A 258 -77.53 0.50 -20.03
N PHE A 259 -76.57 0.06 -20.84
CA PHE A 259 -76.85 -0.72 -22.05
C PHE A 259 -77.30 -2.16 -21.74
N GLU A 260 -76.70 -2.81 -20.75
CA GLU A 260 -77.11 -4.15 -20.30
C GLU A 260 -78.55 -4.17 -19.79
N LYS A 261 -78.95 -3.14 -19.02
CA LYS A 261 -80.34 -2.99 -18.56
C LYS A 261 -81.32 -2.81 -19.72
N LYS A 262 -81.00 -1.95 -20.69
CA LYS A 262 -81.82 -1.73 -21.89
C LYS A 262 -81.90 -2.97 -22.80
N ALA A 263 -80.85 -3.79 -22.84
CA ALA A 263 -80.85 -5.04 -23.58
C ALA A 263 -81.77 -6.09 -22.91
N ASN A 264 -81.78 -6.15 -21.58
CA ASN A 264 -82.70 -7.01 -20.83
C ASN A 264 -84.17 -6.57 -20.98
N ASP A 265 -84.45 -5.27 -20.99
CA ASP A 265 -85.83 -4.75 -21.15
C ASP A 265 -86.42 -5.01 -22.56
N HIS A 266 -85.58 -5.29 -23.57
CA HIS A 266 -86.00 -5.59 -24.94
C HIS A 266 -86.23 -7.09 -25.23
N SER A 267 -85.93 -7.98 -24.28
CA SER A 267 -86.06 -9.43 -24.46
C SER A 267 -87.45 -10.01 -24.17
N ASP A 268 -88.40 -9.21 -23.66
CA ASP A 268 -89.69 -9.70 -23.13
C ASP A 268 -90.95 -9.33 -23.97
N ILE A 269 -90.80 -8.88 -25.22
CA ILE A 269 -91.97 -8.62 -26.11
C ILE A 269 -91.82 -9.35 -27.43
N GLU A 270 -92.19 -10.64 -27.46
CA GLU A 270 -92.61 -11.30 -28.69
C GLU A 270 -93.44 -12.56 -28.38
N THR A 271 -94.75 -12.52 -28.62
CA THR A 271 -95.52 -13.62 -29.25
C THR A 271 -97.04 -13.35 -29.32
N GLN A 272 -97.64 -13.87 -30.41
CA GLN A 272 -99.04 -14.29 -30.63
C GLN A 272 -100.01 -13.36 -31.38
N THR A 273 -100.44 -13.79 -32.58
CA THR A 273 -101.88 -13.88 -32.94
C THR A 273 -102.10 -14.75 -34.18
N GLU A 274 -102.91 -15.82 -34.05
CA GLU A 274 -103.54 -16.57 -35.16
C GLU A 274 -104.93 -17.10 -34.73
N GLY A 275 -105.92 -17.02 -35.64
CA GLY A 275 -107.04 -17.96 -35.75
C GLY A 275 -108.45 -17.50 -35.36
N ARG A 276 -109.36 -17.36 -36.34
CA ARG A 276 -110.83 -17.37 -36.17
C ARG A 276 -111.49 -18.26 -37.24
N ARG A 277 -112.50 -19.03 -36.82
CA ARG A 277 -113.32 -20.03 -37.54
C ARG A 277 -114.80 -19.61 -37.40
N GLU A 278 -115.64 -19.94 -38.37
CA GLU A 278 -117.13 -19.93 -38.37
C GLU A 278 -117.57 -20.29 -39.82
N GLU A 279 -118.71 -20.87 -40.19
CA GLU A 279 -119.63 -21.92 -39.70
C GLU A 279 -120.66 -22.16 -40.85
N GLU A 280 -121.42 -23.25 -40.79
CA GLU A 280 -122.25 -23.87 -41.85
C GLU A 280 -123.64 -23.21 -42.06
N ASN A 281 -124.37 -23.56 -43.15
CA ASN A 281 -125.82 -23.83 -43.11
C ASN A 281 -126.37 -24.45 -44.41
N GLU A 282 -127.24 -25.45 -44.24
CA GLU A 282 -128.13 -26.11 -45.21
C GLU A 282 -129.54 -25.49 -45.20
N GLU A 283 -130.37 -25.72 -46.24
CA GLU A 283 -131.80 -26.10 -46.12
C GLU A 283 -132.46 -26.37 -47.51
N ASP A 284 -133.66 -26.94 -47.46
CA ASP A 284 -134.15 -28.11 -48.21
C ASP A 284 -135.62 -27.90 -48.70
N LYS A 285 -136.08 -28.69 -49.70
CA LYS A 285 -137.50 -29.06 -50.11
C LYS A 285 -138.40 -28.23 -51.08
N ASP A 286 -138.63 -28.76 -52.30
CA ASP A 286 -139.82 -29.50 -52.85
C ASP A 286 -141.30 -29.01 -52.69
N PRO A 287 -142.30 -29.44 -53.54
CA PRO A 287 -142.60 -29.14 -54.96
C PRO A 287 -144.11 -28.72 -55.16
N GLU A 288 -144.68 -28.40 -56.34
CA GLU A 288 -145.37 -29.32 -57.28
C GLU A 288 -146.44 -28.53 -58.14
N SER A 289 -146.83 -29.07 -59.31
CA SER A 289 -148.11 -28.83 -60.06
C SER A 289 -148.10 -28.07 -61.42
N VAL A 290 -147.77 -28.81 -62.49
CA VAL A 290 -148.42 -28.92 -63.83
C VAL A 290 -149.13 -27.70 -64.47
N GLY A 291 -148.56 -26.50 -64.38
CA GLY A 291 -148.27 -25.64 -65.55
C GLY A 291 -146.83 -25.87 -66.07
N SER A 292 -146.28 -26.99 -65.60
CA SER A 292 -144.89 -27.16 -65.25
C SER A 292 -144.01 -27.34 -66.46
N GLU A 293 -144.37 -28.00 -67.55
CA GLU A 293 -143.35 -28.41 -68.54
C GLU A 293 -142.60 -27.25 -69.22
N VAL A 294 -143.28 -26.15 -69.59
CA VAL A 294 -142.64 -24.98 -70.26
C VAL A 294 -142.00 -24.03 -69.24
N GLU A 295 -142.63 -23.83 -68.08
CA GLU A 295 -142.03 -23.07 -66.98
C GLU A 295 -140.93 -23.86 -66.27
N THR A 296 -140.95 -25.18 -66.24
CA THR A 296 -139.86 -26.08 -65.79
C THR A 296 -138.78 -26.16 -66.83
N LEU A 297 -139.09 -26.07 -68.13
CA LEU A 297 -138.06 -25.90 -69.16
C LEU A 297 -137.43 -24.51 -69.06
N ASN A 298 -138.20 -23.45 -68.76
CA ASN A 298 -137.66 -22.10 -68.55
C ASN A 298 -136.92 -21.98 -67.21
N VAL A 299 -137.39 -22.63 -66.15
CA VAL A 299 -136.70 -22.78 -64.86
C VAL A 299 -135.50 -23.71 -64.99
N GLN A 300 -135.55 -24.77 -65.81
CA GLN A 300 -134.37 -25.57 -66.16
C GLN A 300 -133.38 -24.76 -66.97
N VAL A 301 -133.81 -24.00 -67.97
CA VAL A 301 -132.91 -23.17 -68.78
C VAL A 301 -132.30 -22.07 -67.91
N THR A 302 -133.07 -21.42 -67.03
CA THR A 302 -132.53 -20.41 -66.10
C THR A 302 -131.73 -21.03 -64.94
N SER A 303 -132.03 -22.25 -64.49
CA SER A 303 -131.22 -23.03 -63.55
C SER A 303 -129.92 -23.44 -64.19
N LEU A 304 -129.94 -24.03 -65.39
CA LEU A 304 -128.75 -24.36 -66.17
C LEU A 304 -127.93 -23.11 -66.50
N PHE A 305 -128.56 -21.96 -66.74
CA PHE A 305 -127.84 -20.70 -66.96
C PHE A 305 -127.19 -20.18 -65.68
N LYS A 306 -127.88 -20.29 -64.53
CA LYS A 306 -127.31 -19.98 -63.20
C LYS A 306 -126.19 -20.95 -62.84
N GLU A 307 -126.37 -22.24 -63.06
CA GLU A 307 -125.35 -23.28 -62.86
C GLU A 307 -124.14 -23.07 -63.78
N LEU A 308 -124.35 -22.66 -65.04
CA LEU A 308 -123.28 -22.30 -65.96
C LEU A 308 -122.55 -21.03 -65.50
N GLN A 309 -123.29 -20.03 -65.02
CA GLN A 309 -122.74 -18.78 -64.51
C GLN A 309 -121.96 -19.01 -63.20
N GLU A 310 -122.48 -19.85 -62.31
CA GLU A 310 -121.81 -20.32 -61.10
C GLU A 310 -120.60 -21.18 -61.40
N ALA A 311 -120.66 -22.04 -62.42
CA ALA A 311 -119.51 -22.80 -62.89
C ALA A 311 -118.44 -21.86 -63.47
N HIS A 312 -118.84 -20.79 -64.15
CA HIS A 312 -117.92 -19.78 -64.67
C HIS A 312 -117.30 -18.92 -63.56
N THR A 313 -118.04 -18.54 -62.52
CA THR A 313 -117.47 -17.84 -61.35
C THR A 313 -116.53 -18.77 -60.57
N LYS A 314 -116.93 -20.01 -60.31
CA LYS A 314 -116.07 -21.04 -59.68
C LYS A 314 -114.82 -21.33 -60.51
N LEU A 315 -114.93 -21.36 -61.84
CA LEU A 315 -113.78 -21.51 -62.74
C LEU A 315 -112.87 -20.28 -62.65
N SER A 316 -113.41 -19.06 -62.66
CA SER A 316 -112.63 -17.83 -62.53
C SER A 316 -111.94 -17.72 -61.16
N GLU A 317 -112.60 -18.15 -60.08
CA GLU A 317 -112.02 -18.26 -58.74
C GLU A 317 -110.92 -19.33 -58.68
N ALA A 318 -111.14 -20.49 -59.33
CA ALA A 318 -110.13 -21.54 -59.44
C ALA A 318 -108.93 -21.10 -60.30
N GLU A 319 -109.14 -20.32 -61.36
CA GLU A 319 -108.08 -19.70 -62.16
C GLU A 319 -107.29 -18.66 -61.37
N LEU A 320 -107.98 -17.82 -60.59
CA LEU A 320 -107.33 -16.89 -59.66
C LEU A 320 -106.54 -17.63 -58.58
N MET A 321 -107.09 -18.71 -58.03
CA MET A 321 -106.42 -19.54 -57.05
C MET A 321 -105.20 -20.24 -57.66
N LYS A 322 -105.32 -20.78 -58.88
CA LYS A 322 -104.21 -21.34 -59.66
C LYS A 322 -103.12 -20.29 -59.90
N LYS A 323 -103.50 -19.06 -60.27
CA LYS A 323 -102.55 -17.97 -60.49
C LYS A 323 -101.82 -17.57 -59.20
N ARG A 324 -102.54 -17.44 -58.08
CA ARG A 324 -101.92 -17.18 -56.75
C ARG A 324 -101.00 -18.33 -56.30
N LEU A 325 -101.40 -19.57 -56.53
CA LEU A 325 -100.57 -20.74 -56.20
C LEU A 325 -99.32 -20.78 -57.09
N GLN A 326 -99.45 -20.48 -58.38
CA GLN A 326 -98.33 -20.40 -59.30
C GLN A 326 -97.36 -19.27 -58.91
N GLU A 327 -97.86 -18.09 -58.53
CA GLU A 327 -97.06 -16.98 -58.01
C GLU A 327 -96.35 -17.35 -56.70
N LYS A 328 -97.03 -18.06 -55.78
CA LYS A 328 -96.42 -18.60 -54.55
C LYS A 328 -95.34 -19.64 -54.85
N CYS A 329 -95.59 -20.58 -55.77
CA CYS A 329 -94.60 -21.57 -56.19
C CYS A 329 -93.37 -20.88 -56.80
N GLN A 330 -93.56 -19.90 -57.68
CA GLN A 330 -92.44 -19.13 -58.24
C GLN A 330 -91.71 -18.30 -57.19
N ALA A 331 -92.41 -17.72 -56.19
CA ALA A 331 -91.77 -16.99 -55.10
C ALA A 331 -90.94 -17.92 -54.19
N LEU A 332 -91.45 -19.13 -53.91
CA LEU A 332 -90.74 -20.15 -53.16
C LEU A 332 -89.55 -20.72 -53.95
N GLU A 333 -89.67 -20.93 -55.26
CA GLU A 333 -88.55 -21.33 -56.12
C GLU A 333 -87.46 -20.25 -56.14
N ARG A 334 -87.82 -18.97 -56.26
CA ARG A 334 -86.85 -17.87 -56.17
C ARG A 334 -86.14 -17.84 -54.81
N LYS A 335 -86.87 -17.99 -53.71
CA LYS A 335 -86.29 -18.09 -52.36
C LYS A 335 -85.37 -19.30 -52.22
N ASN A 336 -85.78 -20.49 -52.69
CA ASN A 336 -84.97 -21.70 -52.64
C ASN A 336 -83.77 -21.66 -53.59
N SER A 337 -83.81 -20.85 -54.65
CA SER A 337 -82.65 -20.63 -55.52
C SER A 337 -81.67 -19.61 -54.95
N ALA A 338 -82.12 -18.70 -54.09
CA ALA A 338 -81.29 -17.71 -53.40
C ALA A 338 -80.60 -18.28 -52.15
N THR A 339 -81.26 -19.19 -51.42
CA THR A 339 -80.70 -19.85 -50.23
C THR A 339 -79.37 -20.58 -50.43
N PRO A 340 -79.04 -21.26 -51.55
CA PRO A 340 -77.74 -21.90 -51.73
C PRO A 340 -76.57 -20.90 -51.85
N SER A 341 -76.80 -19.70 -52.40
CA SER A 341 -75.78 -18.63 -52.42
C SER A 341 -75.50 -18.12 -51.01
N GLU A 342 -76.56 -17.86 -50.23
CA GLU A 342 -76.46 -17.45 -48.82
C GLU A 342 -75.80 -18.53 -47.95
N LEU A 343 -76.04 -19.81 -48.25
CA LEU A 343 -75.41 -20.94 -47.56
C LEU A 343 -73.90 -21.01 -47.86
N ASN A 344 -73.51 -20.76 -49.12
CA ASN A 344 -72.10 -20.70 -49.51
C ASN A 344 -71.37 -19.51 -48.85
N GLU A 345 -71.97 -18.32 -48.84
CA GLU A 345 -71.43 -17.15 -48.13
C GLU A 345 -71.29 -17.41 -46.63
N LYS A 346 -72.27 -18.06 -46.00
CA LYS A 346 -72.15 -18.50 -44.60
C LYS A 346 -70.99 -19.46 -44.40
N GLN A 347 -70.78 -20.40 -45.31
CA GLN A 347 -69.71 -21.39 -45.20
C GLN A 347 -68.32 -20.74 -45.38
N GLU A 348 -68.19 -19.77 -46.29
CA GLU A 348 -66.99 -18.94 -46.45
C GLU A 348 -66.72 -18.08 -45.21
N LEU A 349 -67.76 -17.46 -44.64
CA LEU A 349 -67.64 -16.69 -43.39
C LEU A 349 -67.22 -17.58 -42.22
N VAL A 350 -67.75 -18.80 -42.09
CA VAL A 350 -67.32 -19.77 -41.07
C VAL A 350 -65.87 -20.17 -41.27
N TYR A 351 -65.45 -20.45 -42.51
CA TYR A 351 -64.05 -20.74 -42.82
C TYR A 351 -63.13 -19.57 -42.47
N SER A 352 -63.53 -18.34 -42.82
CA SER A 352 -62.77 -17.13 -42.49
C SER A 352 -62.67 -16.88 -40.98
N ASN A 353 -63.76 -17.08 -40.23
CA ASN A 353 -63.74 -17.01 -38.76
C ASN A 353 -62.81 -18.06 -38.17
N LYS A 354 -62.88 -19.31 -38.63
CA LYS A 354 -62.01 -20.38 -38.15
C LYS A 354 -60.53 -20.08 -38.42
N LYS A 355 -60.22 -19.47 -39.58
CA LYS A 355 -58.87 -19.01 -39.91
C LYS A 355 -58.41 -17.89 -38.97
N LEU A 356 -59.27 -16.90 -38.69
CA LEU A 356 -58.97 -15.81 -37.75
C LEU A 356 -58.84 -16.32 -36.31
N GLU A 357 -59.66 -17.27 -35.88
CA GLU A 357 -59.55 -17.93 -34.57
C GLU A 357 -58.18 -18.59 -34.40
N LEU A 358 -57.72 -19.35 -35.39
CA LEU A 358 -56.39 -19.96 -35.38
C LEU A 358 -55.28 -18.91 -35.35
N GLN A 359 -55.43 -17.81 -36.09
CA GLN A 359 -54.46 -16.71 -36.07
C GLN A 359 -54.41 -16.02 -34.70
N VAL A 360 -55.57 -15.78 -34.08
CA VAL A 360 -55.67 -15.23 -32.72
C VAL A 360 -55.06 -16.19 -31.70
N GLU A 361 -55.31 -17.49 -31.82
CA GLU A 361 -54.74 -18.49 -30.91
C GLU A 361 -53.22 -18.61 -31.04
N SER A 362 -52.71 -18.52 -32.28
CA SER A 362 -51.28 -18.45 -32.56
C SER A 362 -50.64 -17.21 -31.94
N MET A 363 -51.20 -16.02 -32.16
CA MET A 363 -50.72 -14.78 -31.56
C MET A 363 -50.80 -14.81 -30.02
N ARG A 364 -51.87 -15.38 -29.45
CA ARG A 364 -51.98 -15.56 -27.99
C ARG A 364 -50.90 -16.48 -27.45
N SER A 365 -50.58 -17.55 -28.16
CA SER A 365 -49.50 -18.48 -27.79
C SER A 365 -48.13 -17.80 -27.85
N GLU A 366 -47.89 -16.99 -28.89
CA GLU A 366 -46.67 -16.20 -29.04
C GLU A 366 -46.52 -15.15 -27.92
N ILE A 367 -47.59 -14.42 -27.58
CA ILE A 367 -47.60 -13.49 -26.45
C ILE A 367 -47.29 -14.22 -25.13
N LYS A 368 -47.87 -15.41 -24.91
CA LYS A 368 -47.63 -16.20 -23.69
C LYS A 368 -46.18 -16.69 -23.59
N MET A 369 -45.59 -17.11 -24.72
CA MET A 369 -44.19 -17.48 -24.81
C MET A 369 -43.28 -16.30 -24.49
N GLU A 370 -43.55 -15.13 -25.08
CA GLU A 370 -42.74 -13.92 -24.83
C GLU A 370 -42.88 -13.43 -23.39
N GLN A 371 -44.08 -13.49 -22.79
CA GLN A 371 -44.28 -13.21 -21.37
C GLN A 371 -43.44 -14.14 -20.49
N ALA A 372 -43.44 -15.45 -20.76
CA ALA A 372 -42.62 -16.41 -20.02
C ALA A 372 -41.12 -16.11 -20.16
N LYS A 373 -40.67 -15.74 -21.37
CA LYS A 373 -39.28 -15.33 -21.63
C LYS A 373 -38.90 -14.06 -20.89
N THR A 374 -39.78 -13.05 -20.85
CA THR A 374 -39.51 -11.83 -20.07
C THR A 374 -39.45 -12.09 -18.56
N GLU A 375 -40.24 -13.04 -18.06
CA GLU A 375 -40.20 -13.42 -16.64
C GLU A 375 -38.93 -14.19 -16.29
N ASP A 376 -38.49 -15.09 -17.18
CA ASP A 376 -37.20 -15.78 -17.05
C ASP A 376 -36.04 -14.77 -17.03
N GLU A 377 -36.01 -13.81 -17.95
CA GLU A 377 -34.99 -12.74 -17.97
C GLU A 377 -35.04 -11.85 -16.73
N LYS A 378 -36.23 -11.53 -16.18
CA LYS A 378 -36.34 -10.82 -14.90
C LYS A 378 -35.75 -11.63 -13.75
N SER A 379 -36.03 -12.94 -13.70
CA SER A 379 -35.47 -13.82 -12.67
C SER A 379 -33.95 -13.92 -12.78
N ARG A 380 -33.43 -13.95 -14.02
CA ARG A 380 -32.00 -13.93 -14.32
C ARG A 380 -31.34 -12.60 -13.93
N LEU A 381 -32.01 -11.48 -14.18
CA LEU A 381 -31.55 -10.16 -13.73
C LEU A 381 -31.53 -10.08 -12.20
N ALA A 382 -32.57 -10.57 -11.51
CA ALA A 382 -32.65 -10.57 -10.05
C ALA A 382 -31.54 -11.42 -9.42
N THR A 383 -31.26 -12.60 -9.99
CA THR A 383 -30.14 -13.44 -9.54
C THR A 383 -28.79 -12.76 -9.79
N LEU A 384 -28.60 -12.11 -10.94
CA LEU A 384 -27.38 -11.34 -11.24
C LEU A 384 -27.20 -10.14 -10.30
N GLN A 385 -28.28 -9.42 -9.96
CA GLN A 385 -28.24 -8.35 -8.99
C GLN A 385 -27.85 -8.86 -7.59
N SER A 386 -28.41 -10.00 -7.17
CA SER A 386 -28.06 -10.65 -5.91
C SER A 386 -26.58 -11.06 -5.85
N THR A 387 -26.07 -11.68 -6.91
CA THR A 387 -24.65 -12.09 -6.97
C THR A 387 -23.72 -10.88 -7.03
N HIS A 388 -24.08 -9.82 -7.76
CA HIS A 388 -23.32 -8.56 -7.79
C HIS A 388 -23.26 -7.90 -6.41
N ASN A 389 -24.39 -7.79 -5.71
CA ASN A 389 -24.44 -7.25 -4.35
C ASN A 389 -23.60 -8.08 -3.38
N LYS A 390 -23.63 -9.41 -3.50
CA LYS A 390 -22.81 -10.32 -2.70
C LYS A 390 -21.32 -10.12 -2.98
N LEU A 391 -20.93 -9.99 -4.25
CA LEU A 391 -19.54 -9.74 -4.64
C LEU A 391 -19.04 -8.39 -4.12
N LEU A 392 -19.86 -7.33 -4.20
CA LEU A 392 -19.54 -6.03 -3.61
C LEU A 392 -19.33 -6.13 -2.10
N GLN A 393 -20.17 -6.91 -1.40
CA GLN A 393 -20.01 -7.14 0.04
C GLN A 393 -18.71 -7.88 0.35
N GLU A 394 -18.38 -8.93 -0.41
CA GLU A 394 -17.12 -9.68 -0.26
C GLU A 394 -15.90 -8.79 -0.54
N HIS A 395 -15.95 -7.95 -1.57
CA HIS A 395 -14.91 -6.98 -1.89
C HIS A 395 -14.71 -5.96 -0.75
N ASN A 396 -15.79 -5.38 -0.22
CA ASN A 396 -15.72 -4.45 0.90
C ASN A 396 -15.17 -5.11 2.17
N ASN A 397 -15.51 -6.37 2.43
CA ASN A 397 -14.96 -7.13 3.54
C ASN A 397 -13.47 -7.42 3.34
N ALA A 398 -13.05 -7.75 2.11
CA ALA A 398 -11.65 -7.96 1.76
C ALA A 398 -10.81 -6.67 1.91
N LEU A 399 -11.36 -5.52 1.52
CA LEU A 399 -10.70 -4.23 1.75
C LEU A 399 -10.50 -3.95 3.25
N LYS A 400 -11.53 -4.16 4.07
CA LYS A 400 -11.41 -3.99 5.53
C LYS A 400 -10.36 -4.90 6.16
N THR A 401 -10.28 -6.17 5.72
CA THR A 401 -9.25 -7.08 6.24
C THR A 401 -7.85 -6.67 5.80
N ILE A 402 -7.68 -6.17 4.57
CA ILE A 402 -6.40 -5.63 4.08
C ILE A 402 -6.01 -4.39 4.91
N GLU A 403 -6.92 -3.46 5.15
CA GLU A 403 -6.67 -2.28 6.00
C GLU A 403 -6.26 -2.65 7.43
N GLU A 404 -6.93 -3.63 8.04
CA GLU A 404 -6.56 -4.11 9.37
C GLU A 404 -5.19 -4.79 9.40
N LEU A 405 -4.87 -5.60 8.40
CA LEU A 405 -3.58 -6.29 8.30
C LEU A 405 -2.44 -5.31 8.04
N THR A 406 -2.64 -4.34 7.15
CA THR A 406 -1.66 -3.28 6.88
C THR A 406 -1.41 -2.42 8.10
N LYS A 407 -2.45 -2.03 8.85
CA LYS A 407 -2.31 -1.33 10.13
C LYS A 407 -1.52 -2.15 11.15
N LYS A 408 -1.87 -3.42 11.34
CA LYS A 408 -1.14 -4.34 12.25
C LYS A 408 0.32 -4.52 11.83
N GLN A 409 0.59 -4.56 10.52
CA GLN A 409 1.95 -4.69 10.01
C GLN A 409 2.75 -3.41 10.24
N ALA A 410 2.17 -2.23 9.99
CA ALA A 410 2.80 -0.95 10.27
C ALA A 410 3.15 -0.81 11.78
N GLU A 411 2.19 -1.09 12.67
CA GLU A 411 2.41 -1.06 14.11
C GLU A 411 3.51 -2.02 14.58
N LYS A 412 3.60 -3.22 13.97
CA LYS A 412 4.67 -4.18 14.26
C LYS A 412 6.03 -3.67 13.79
N VAL A 413 6.11 -3.14 12.57
CA VAL A 413 7.35 -2.59 12.00
C VAL A 413 7.86 -1.42 12.84
N ASP A 414 6.97 -0.49 13.20
CA ASP A 414 7.30 0.64 14.07
C ASP A 414 7.80 0.17 15.43
N LYS A 415 7.13 -0.83 16.03
CA LYS A 415 7.57 -1.39 17.31
C LYS A 415 8.94 -2.06 17.22
N THR A 416 9.22 -2.83 16.17
CA THR A 416 10.54 -3.46 15.97
C THR A 416 11.63 -2.41 15.74
N LEU A 417 11.34 -1.38 14.93
CA LEU A 417 12.29 -0.32 14.65
C LEU A 417 12.60 0.52 15.89
N LEU A 418 11.58 0.82 16.71
CA LEU A 418 11.77 1.48 18.00
C LEU A 418 12.63 0.65 18.97
N GLN A 419 12.43 -0.68 19.01
CA GLN A 419 13.26 -1.57 19.83
C GLN A 419 14.72 -1.57 19.36
N GLU A 420 14.97 -1.70 18.05
CA GLU A 420 16.33 -1.66 17.50
C GLU A 420 17.03 -0.32 17.77
N LEU A 421 16.31 0.80 17.65
CA LEU A 421 16.85 2.13 17.95
C LEU A 421 17.17 2.27 19.44
N HIS A 422 16.30 1.76 20.31
CA HIS A 422 16.54 1.78 21.75
C HIS A 422 17.76 0.94 22.14
N GLU A 423 17.92 -0.27 21.58
CA GLU A 423 19.10 -1.11 21.82
C GLU A 423 20.40 -0.46 21.33
N LYS A 424 20.37 0.21 20.16
CA LYS A 424 21.50 0.98 19.64
C LYS A 424 21.85 2.16 20.52
N LEU A 425 20.85 2.88 21.04
CA LEU A 425 21.05 3.98 21.97
C LEU A 425 21.72 3.50 23.26
N GLU A 426 21.19 2.44 23.88
CA GLU A 426 21.76 1.82 25.08
C GLU A 426 23.21 1.36 24.88
N LEU A 427 23.54 0.79 23.71
CA LEU A 427 24.91 0.42 23.35
C LEU A 427 25.83 1.64 23.24
N ALA A 428 25.36 2.71 22.61
CA ALA A 428 26.11 3.95 22.46
C ALA A 428 26.35 4.63 23.82
N GLU A 429 25.33 4.66 24.69
CA GLU A 429 25.44 5.21 26.04
C GLU A 429 26.45 4.44 26.89
N ARG A 430 26.42 3.10 26.85
CA ARG A 430 27.42 2.26 27.53
C ARG A 430 28.83 2.48 26.99
N ALA A 431 28.99 2.63 25.68
CA ALA A 431 30.28 2.91 25.07
C ALA A 431 30.82 4.31 25.48
N LEU A 432 29.94 5.32 25.51
CA LEU A 432 30.28 6.66 26.00
C LEU A 432 30.70 6.65 27.46
N ALA A 433 29.96 5.94 28.33
CA ALA A 433 30.31 5.80 29.74
C ALA A 433 31.67 5.10 29.93
N SER A 434 31.96 4.05 29.16
CA SER A 434 33.25 3.37 29.18
C SER A 434 34.40 4.29 28.72
N LYS A 435 34.18 5.09 27.67
CA LYS A 435 35.16 6.08 27.21
C LYS A 435 35.37 7.20 28.21
N GLN A 436 34.32 7.63 28.90
CA GLN A 436 34.42 8.61 29.98
C GLN A 436 35.29 8.09 31.13
N LEU A 437 35.09 6.84 31.54
CA LEU A 437 35.91 6.20 32.57
C LEU A 437 37.39 6.14 32.16
N GLN A 438 37.69 5.71 30.92
CA GLN A 438 39.06 5.70 30.39
C GLN A 438 39.71 7.09 30.39
N MET A 439 38.95 8.13 30.02
CA MET A 439 39.46 9.50 30.07
C MET A 439 39.77 9.93 31.50
N ASP A 440 38.95 9.56 32.48
CA ASP A 440 39.17 9.94 33.87
C ASP A 440 40.36 9.18 34.49
N GLU A 441 40.55 7.91 34.15
CA GLU A 441 41.77 7.15 34.47
C GLU A 441 43.02 7.82 33.88
N MET A 442 42.99 8.18 32.60
CA MET A 442 44.11 8.87 31.94
C MET A 442 44.41 10.22 32.59
N LYS A 443 43.39 11.01 32.95
CA LYS A 443 43.58 12.27 33.68
C LYS A 443 44.26 12.04 35.02
N GLN A 444 43.87 11.01 35.77
CA GLN A 444 44.49 10.67 37.04
C GLN A 444 45.97 10.30 36.85
N THR A 445 46.29 9.53 35.81
CA THR A 445 47.69 9.18 35.50
C THR A 445 48.52 10.40 35.11
N ILE A 446 47.94 11.34 34.35
CA ILE A 446 48.62 12.58 33.96
C ILE A 446 48.91 13.42 35.20
N ALA A 447 47.92 13.62 36.08
CA ALA A 447 48.10 14.39 37.31
C ALA A 447 49.22 13.79 38.21
N LYS A 448 49.30 12.46 38.31
CA LYS A 448 50.37 11.79 39.05
C LYS A 448 51.74 12.01 38.39
N GLN A 449 51.82 11.92 37.07
CA GLN A 449 53.06 12.17 36.33
C GLN A 449 53.51 13.63 36.45
N GLU A 450 52.56 14.58 36.50
CA GLU A 450 52.85 16.00 36.76
C GLU A 450 53.48 16.19 38.15
N GLU A 451 52.94 15.56 39.19
CA GLU A 451 53.53 15.55 40.54
C GLU A 451 54.95 14.95 40.53
N ASP A 452 55.14 13.80 39.90
CA ASP A 452 56.46 13.16 39.78
C ASP A 452 57.46 14.08 39.05
N LEU A 453 57.04 14.78 37.99
CA LEU A 453 57.88 15.74 37.27
C LEU A 453 58.27 16.95 38.15
N GLU A 454 57.36 17.44 39.00
CA GLU A 454 57.68 18.49 39.98
C GLU A 454 58.74 18.01 40.97
N THR A 455 58.64 16.77 41.49
CA THR A 455 59.67 16.22 42.38
C THR A 455 61.03 16.06 41.68
N MET A 456 61.03 15.63 40.42
CA MET A 456 62.25 15.52 39.63
C MET A 456 62.91 16.88 39.42
N ALA A 457 62.15 17.94 39.19
CA ALA A 457 62.68 19.30 39.06
C ALA A 457 63.39 19.75 40.34
N VAL A 458 62.80 19.47 41.51
CA VAL A 458 63.42 19.78 42.81
C VAL A 458 64.72 18.99 43.02
N LEU A 459 64.74 17.69 42.72
CA LEU A 459 65.94 16.86 42.87
C LEU A 459 67.07 17.30 41.92
N ARG A 460 66.74 17.72 40.69
CA ARG A 460 67.71 18.30 39.75
C ARG A 460 68.31 19.59 40.31
N ALA A 461 67.48 20.50 40.81
CA ALA A 461 67.95 21.73 41.44
C ALA A 461 68.84 21.44 42.66
N GLN A 462 68.48 20.44 43.49
CA GLN A 462 69.31 20.00 44.61
C GLN A 462 70.69 19.49 44.16
N MET A 463 70.73 18.68 43.10
CA MET A 463 71.99 18.20 42.52
C MET A 463 72.86 19.35 42.03
N GLU A 464 72.28 20.33 41.32
CA GLU A 464 73.00 21.51 40.82
C GLU A 464 73.60 22.34 41.97
N VAL A 465 72.84 22.56 43.04
CA VAL A 465 73.32 23.26 44.25
C VAL A 465 74.49 22.51 44.88
N TYR A 466 74.37 21.19 45.10
CA TYR A 466 75.46 20.40 45.66
C TYR A 466 76.71 20.35 44.77
N CYS A 467 76.54 20.28 43.45
CA CYS A 467 77.66 20.36 42.52
C CYS A 467 78.36 21.73 42.62
N SER A 468 77.59 22.82 42.66
CA SER A 468 78.11 24.17 42.84
C SER A 468 78.84 24.33 44.17
N ASP A 469 78.24 23.88 45.27
CA ASP A 469 78.84 23.93 46.62
C ASP A 469 80.14 23.14 46.68
N PHE A 470 80.17 21.95 46.08
CA PHE A 470 81.38 21.13 46.00
C PHE A 470 82.51 21.85 45.24
N HIS A 471 82.20 22.47 44.11
CA HIS A 471 83.18 23.23 43.33
C HIS A 471 83.67 24.47 44.08
N ALA A 472 82.77 25.21 44.74
CA ALA A 472 83.12 26.37 45.56
C ALA A 472 84.03 25.99 46.74
N GLU A 473 83.68 24.91 47.45
CA GLU A 473 84.46 24.37 48.57
C GLU A 473 85.84 23.88 48.11
N ARG A 474 85.91 23.24 46.95
CA ARG A 474 87.19 22.82 46.35
C ARG A 474 88.06 24.03 46.02
N ALA A 475 87.52 25.03 45.34
CA ALA A 475 88.25 26.25 45.01
C ALA A 475 88.74 26.99 46.27
N ALA A 476 87.91 27.04 47.32
CA ALA A 476 88.30 27.60 48.62
C ALA A 476 89.44 26.80 49.26
N ARG A 477 89.39 25.45 49.23
CA ARG A 477 90.46 24.59 49.73
C ARG A 477 91.76 24.78 48.94
N GLU A 478 91.70 24.84 47.63
CA GLU A 478 92.87 25.07 46.77
C GLU A 478 93.51 26.42 47.09
N LYS A 479 92.71 27.49 47.24
CA LYS A 479 93.20 28.80 47.67
C LYS A 479 93.88 28.79 49.04
N ILE A 480 93.26 28.13 50.04
CA ILE A 480 93.88 27.96 51.36
C ILE A 480 95.19 27.18 51.25
N HIS A 481 95.24 26.17 50.37
CA HIS A 481 96.44 25.38 50.16
C HIS A 481 97.56 26.18 49.49
N GLU A 482 97.23 27.04 48.52
CA GLU A 482 98.16 27.99 47.90
C GLU A 482 98.70 29.00 48.93
N GLU A 483 97.84 29.60 49.74
CA GLU A 483 98.24 30.52 50.82
C GLU A 483 99.14 29.82 51.85
N LYS A 484 98.82 28.57 52.22
CA LYS A 484 99.65 27.73 53.09
C LYS A 484 101.02 27.46 52.49
N GLU A 485 101.09 27.16 51.20
CA GLU A 485 102.36 26.93 50.49
C GLU A 485 103.21 28.20 50.41
N GLN A 486 102.58 29.35 50.14
CA GLN A 486 103.24 30.66 50.17
C GLN A 486 103.83 30.97 51.55
N LEU A 487 103.07 30.75 52.62
CA LEU A 487 103.54 30.94 54.00
C LEU A 487 104.66 29.95 54.36
N ALA A 488 104.57 28.69 53.91
CA ALA A 488 105.63 27.71 54.13
C ALA A 488 106.95 28.09 53.43
N LEU A 489 106.87 28.64 52.20
CA LEU A 489 108.03 29.20 51.49
C LEU A 489 108.61 30.40 52.23
N GLN A 490 107.78 31.32 52.71
CA GLN A 490 108.24 32.47 53.52
C GLN A 490 108.94 32.00 54.81
N LEU A 491 108.38 31.02 55.52
CA LEU A 491 109.02 30.42 56.69
C LEU A 491 110.36 29.76 56.34
N ALA A 492 110.44 29.04 55.22
CA ALA A 492 111.69 28.41 54.79
C ALA A 492 112.79 29.44 54.47
N ILE A 493 112.43 30.58 53.86
CA ILE A 493 113.36 31.69 53.60
C ILE A 493 113.84 32.28 54.93
N LEU A 494 112.94 32.63 55.85
CA LEU A 494 113.30 33.20 57.15
C LEU A 494 114.17 32.25 57.99
N LEU A 495 113.88 30.95 57.97
CA LEU A 495 114.71 29.94 58.64
C LEU A 495 116.10 29.84 58.01
N LYS A 496 116.20 29.91 56.67
CA LYS A 496 117.49 29.94 55.98
C LYS A 496 118.29 31.19 56.34
N GLU A 497 117.65 32.36 56.31
CA GLU A 497 118.28 33.62 56.73
C GLU A 497 118.75 33.54 58.19
N SER A 498 117.93 33.03 59.11
CA SER A 498 118.32 32.82 60.52
C SER A 498 119.51 31.87 60.66
N ASN A 499 119.55 30.79 59.88
CA ASN A 499 120.68 29.86 59.86
C ASN A 499 121.94 30.51 59.27
N ASP A 500 121.82 31.30 58.19
CA ASP A 500 122.92 32.04 57.58
C ASP A 500 123.48 33.11 58.54
N PHE A 501 122.63 33.73 59.37
CA PHE A 501 123.05 34.63 60.46
C PHE A 501 123.73 33.89 61.62
N GLU A 502 123.29 32.67 61.95
CA GLU A 502 124.00 31.83 62.92
C GLU A 502 125.37 31.39 62.38
N ASP A 503 125.45 30.96 61.12
CA ASP A 503 126.67 30.41 60.49
C ASP A 503 127.67 31.51 60.05
N GLY A 504 127.17 32.71 59.75
CA GLY A 504 127.94 33.91 59.44
C GLY A 504 128.60 34.54 60.68
N GLY A 505 129.68 33.94 61.17
CA GLY A 505 130.61 34.53 62.15
C GLY A 505 130.17 34.52 63.62
N SER A 506 128.89 34.33 63.93
CA SER A 506 128.39 34.28 65.31
C SER A 506 128.58 32.90 65.96
N ARG A 507 128.35 31.80 65.23
CA ARG A 507 128.59 30.41 65.70
C ARG A 507 130.05 30.13 66.04
N GLN A 508 130.99 30.65 65.27
CA GLN A 508 132.42 30.43 65.49
C GLN A 508 132.91 31.17 66.75
N SER A 509 132.39 32.37 67.03
CA SER A 509 132.66 33.11 68.27
C SER A 509 131.99 32.45 69.50
N LEU A 510 130.83 31.81 69.34
CA LEU A 510 130.11 31.15 70.45
C LEU A 510 130.70 29.76 70.79
N MET A 511 131.17 29.00 69.78
CA MET A 511 131.96 27.77 69.99
C MET A 511 133.32 28.03 70.65
N GLU A 512 133.96 29.18 70.40
CA GLU A 512 135.21 29.57 71.06
C GLU A 512 134.98 29.93 72.55
N MET A 513 133.84 30.55 72.89
CA MET A 513 133.45 30.80 74.29
C MET A 513 133.05 29.52 75.04
N GLN A 514 132.44 28.54 74.37
CA GLN A 514 132.20 27.21 74.95
C GLN A 514 133.49 26.37 75.11
N SER A 515 134.51 26.59 74.27
CA SER A 515 135.80 25.87 74.33
C SER A 515 136.67 26.22 75.54
N ARG A 516 136.42 27.35 76.23
CA ARG A 516 137.10 27.71 77.49
C ARG A 516 136.47 27.09 78.74
N HIS A 517 135.33 26.42 78.62
CA HIS A 517 134.63 25.71 79.70
C HIS A 517 134.30 24.26 79.32
N GLY A 518 135.19 23.59 78.57
CA GLY A 518 135.05 22.20 78.16
C GLY A 518 135.48 21.20 79.24
N ALA A 519 134.56 20.79 80.11
CA ALA A 519 134.67 19.55 80.87
C ALA A 519 133.34 18.78 80.89
N ARG A 520 133.26 17.78 79.99
CA ARG A 520 132.96 16.35 80.28
C ARG A 520 131.65 16.04 81.03
N THR A 521 130.76 15.15 80.59
CA THR A 521 130.72 14.13 79.53
C THR A 521 129.31 13.51 79.53
N SER A 522 128.82 13.10 78.34
CA SER A 522 127.98 11.91 78.04
C SER A 522 126.60 11.76 78.72
N ASP A 523 125.54 11.30 78.08
CA ASP A 523 125.33 10.66 76.78
C ASP A 523 123.81 10.56 76.52
N SER A 524 123.43 10.20 75.28
CA SER A 524 122.10 9.83 74.77
C SER A 524 121.19 10.94 74.25
N ASP A 525 121.43 11.29 72.98
CA ASP A 525 120.46 11.23 71.88
C ASP A 525 119.01 11.59 72.22
N GLN A 526 118.77 12.89 72.27
CA GLN A 526 117.47 13.47 71.96
C GLN A 526 117.34 13.70 70.45
N GLN A 527 116.27 13.13 69.90
CA GLN A 527 115.36 13.74 68.93
C GLN A 527 115.88 14.16 67.54
N ALA A 528 115.36 13.48 66.52
CA ALA A 528 114.31 14.04 65.65
C ALA A 528 113.83 12.91 64.71
N TYR A 529 112.57 12.50 64.80
CA TYR A 529 111.55 12.86 63.79
C TYR A 529 112.10 12.99 62.37
N LEU A 530 111.69 12.08 61.48
CA LEU A 530 111.00 12.41 60.22
C LEU A 530 110.61 11.12 59.44
N LEU A 531 109.27 10.93 59.31
CA LEU A 531 108.53 10.37 58.16
C LEU A 531 108.73 8.88 57.78
N GLN A 532 107.63 8.11 57.66
CA GLN A 532 106.96 7.78 56.37
C GLN A 532 105.87 6.68 56.54
N ARG A 533 104.62 7.02 56.20
CA ARG A 533 103.61 6.26 55.41
C ARG A 533 103.52 4.71 55.53
N GLY A 534 102.32 4.23 55.90
CA GLY A 534 101.77 2.89 55.64
C GLY A 534 100.72 2.55 56.71
N ALA A 535 99.43 2.76 56.44
CA ALA A 535 98.48 1.77 55.94
C ALA A 535 98.14 0.66 56.97
N GLU A 536 96.83 0.53 57.20
CA GLU A 536 96.12 -0.64 57.76
C GLU A 536 95.91 -0.69 59.28
N ASP A 537 94.64 -0.45 59.64
CA ASP A 537 93.78 -1.40 60.36
C ASP A 537 94.40 -2.11 61.58
N MET A 538 94.05 -1.65 62.78
CA MET A 538 93.62 -2.53 63.88
C MET A 538 93.10 -1.70 65.07
N SER A 539 91.79 -1.79 65.24
CA SER A 539 91.06 -1.91 66.50
C SER A 539 91.84 -1.71 67.81
N TRP A 540 91.55 -0.60 68.51
CA TRP A 540 91.60 -0.56 69.97
C TRP A 540 90.20 -0.28 70.48
N GLY A 541 89.64 -1.29 71.14
CA GLY A 541 88.34 -1.21 71.78
C GLY A 541 88.36 -0.26 72.97
N GLN A 542 87.34 0.59 73.02
CA GLN A 542 86.72 0.96 74.28
C GLN A 542 85.25 0.54 74.21
N GLN A 543 84.94 -0.34 75.15
CA GLN A 543 83.66 -0.99 75.40
C GLN A 543 82.60 0.06 75.75
N GLN A 544 81.40 -0.06 75.16
CA GLN A 544 80.10 0.08 75.84
C GLN A 544 78.95 -0.45 74.93
N PRO A 545 77.82 -0.90 75.50
CA PRO A 545 77.12 -2.11 75.07
C PRO A 545 76.08 -1.89 73.96
N ARG A 546 75.80 -2.97 73.21
CA ARG A 546 74.64 -3.09 72.30
C ARG A 546 73.34 -2.70 73.02
N SER A 547 72.78 -1.54 72.68
CA SER A 547 71.39 -1.21 72.98
C SER A 547 70.49 -1.95 71.99
N ILE A 548 69.80 -2.99 72.47
CA ILE A 548 68.62 -3.54 71.77
C ILE A 548 67.58 -2.41 71.73
N PRO A 549 66.92 -2.12 70.59
CA PRO A 549 65.86 -1.12 70.56
C PRO A 549 64.73 -1.53 71.52
N ILE A 550 64.47 -0.72 72.54
CA ILE A 550 63.39 -0.97 73.50
C ILE A 550 62.09 -0.46 72.87
N HIS A 551 61.29 -1.36 72.31
CA HIS A 551 60.00 -1.03 71.71
C HIS A 551 58.96 -0.82 72.82
N SER A 552 58.68 0.44 73.15
CA SER A 552 57.79 0.80 74.27
C SER A 552 56.55 1.52 73.75
N CYS A 553 55.36 1.16 74.24
CA CYS A 553 54.14 1.88 73.90
C CYS A 553 54.13 3.26 74.56
N PRO A 554 53.99 4.37 73.81
CA PRO A 554 54.04 5.71 74.37
C PRO A 554 52.82 6.07 75.23
N LYS A 555 51.71 5.30 75.17
CA LYS A 555 50.49 5.57 75.95
C LYS A 555 50.52 4.90 77.34
N CYS A 556 50.93 3.63 77.42
CA CYS A 556 50.92 2.85 78.68
C CYS A 556 52.32 2.51 79.22
N GLY A 557 53.38 2.73 78.45
CA GLY A 557 54.76 2.46 78.84
C GLY A 557 55.15 0.98 78.83
N GLU A 558 54.32 0.09 78.29
CA GLU A 558 54.60 -1.35 78.22
C GLU A 558 55.72 -1.65 77.20
N VAL A 559 56.73 -2.42 77.62
CA VAL A 559 57.88 -2.79 76.80
C VAL A 559 57.61 -4.11 76.12
N LEU A 560 57.68 -4.10 74.80
CA LEU A 560 57.34 -5.22 73.93
C LEU A 560 58.61 -5.75 73.22
N PRO A 561 58.66 -7.07 72.95
CA PRO A 561 59.88 -7.74 72.52
C PRO A 561 60.34 -7.37 71.09
N ASP A 562 59.41 -6.90 70.24
CA ASP A 562 59.68 -6.52 68.85
C ASP A 562 58.69 -5.44 68.36
N MET A 563 59.01 -4.83 67.23
CA MET A 563 58.24 -3.71 66.65
C MET A 563 56.85 -4.14 66.18
N ASP A 564 56.69 -5.34 65.60
CA ASP A 564 55.41 -5.81 65.08
C ASP A 564 54.39 -5.98 66.21
N THR A 565 54.86 -6.51 67.35
CA THR A 565 54.07 -6.61 68.59
C THR A 565 53.70 -5.23 69.14
N LEU A 566 54.61 -4.25 69.06
CA LEU A 566 54.32 -2.86 69.43
C LEU A 566 53.27 -2.22 68.51
N GLN A 567 53.32 -2.48 67.21
CA GLN A 567 52.41 -1.87 66.25
C GLN A 567 50.97 -2.39 66.40
N ILE A 568 50.80 -3.68 66.71
CA ILE A 568 49.52 -4.28 67.08
C ILE A 568 49.01 -3.69 68.39
N HIS A 569 49.85 -3.68 69.43
CA HIS A 569 49.48 -3.14 70.74
C HIS A 569 49.09 -1.67 70.68
N VAL A 570 49.80 -0.83 69.94
CA VAL A 570 49.47 0.60 69.79
C VAL A 570 48.10 0.79 69.12
N MET A 571 47.72 -0.09 68.18
CA MET A 571 46.40 -0.04 67.53
C MET A 571 45.26 -0.30 68.53
N ASP A 572 45.43 -1.31 69.39
CA ASP A 572 44.46 -1.65 70.44
C ASP A 572 44.49 -0.67 71.62
N CYS A 573 45.67 -0.13 71.93
CA CYS A 573 45.87 0.79 73.05
C CYS A 573 45.41 2.22 72.73
N ILE A 574 45.21 2.61 71.46
CA ILE A 574 44.74 3.96 71.09
C ILE A 574 43.21 4.13 71.28
N ILE A 575 42.43 3.05 71.24
CA ILE A 575 41.02 3.04 71.68
C ILE A 575 40.95 3.29 73.19
#